data_AF-A0A7L4HCF5-F1
#
_entry.id   AF-A0A7L4HCF5-F1
#
_cell.length_a   1.000
_cell.length_b   1.000
_cell.length_c   1.000
_cell.angle_alpha   90.00
_cell.angle_beta   90.00
_cell.angle_gamma   90.00
#
_symmetry.space_group_name_H-M   'P 1'
#
loop_
_entity.id
_entity.type
_entity.pdbx_description
1 polymer ?
#
loop_
_entity_poly.entity_id
_entity_poly.type
_entity_poly.pdbx_seq_one_letter_code
_entity_poly.pdbx_strand_id
1 'polypeptide(L)'
;RGISSDERPKRPITSYFRFVRENHSAFRQKNPEASNRDLIKKMALAWRELPASRKQVYEEAKKTDWEKYKEQLAAYKAQLTPAQAAALKEEGRKQREKRKLLRAKKELTVLGKPKRCRSGFNIFVSENFHESESISPVGKLKQLYDVWQKLSPSQKQPYLQLAEDDKVRYKNEMKSWESRMLELGREDLVHTRKQRPGKKTAGTAKKAGTAKKAGTAKGSSQDNKAKLKLKKSEE
;
A
#
# COMPACT_ATOMS: atom_id res chain seq x y z
N ARG A 1 -19.92 -17.69 -18.75
CA ARG A 1 -18.83 -16.70 -18.90
C ARG A 1 -19.02 -15.67 -17.80
N GLY A 2 -17.96 -15.31 -17.06
CA GLY A 2 -18.08 -14.35 -15.95
C GLY A 2 -18.23 -12.93 -16.48
N ILE A 3 -19.22 -12.18 -16.00
CA ILE A 3 -19.43 -10.77 -16.36
C ILE A 3 -18.27 -9.96 -15.77
N SER A 4 -17.46 -9.35 -16.63
CA SER A 4 -16.37 -8.44 -16.23
C SER A 4 -16.91 -7.03 -16.03
N SER A 5 -16.27 -6.24 -15.17
CA SER A 5 -16.56 -4.80 -15.04
C SER A 5 -16.38 -4.01 -16.36
N ASP A 6 -15.68 -4.59 -17.34
CA ASP A 6 -15.51 -4.04 -18.69
C ASP A 6 -16.79 -4.08 -19.56
N GLU A 7 -17.74 -4.97 -19.26
CA GLU A 7 -19.02 -5.08 -19.98
C GLU A 7 -20.02 -4.01 -19.53
N ARG A 8 -19.74 -3.32 -18.41
CA ARG A 8 -20.57 -2.24 -17.92
C ARG A 8 -20.47 -1.03 -18.86
N PRO A 9 -21.61 -0.45 -19.31
CA PRO A 9 -21.59 0.79 -20.07
C PRO A 9 -20.76 1.87 -19.37
N LYS A 10 -19.88 2.52 -20.13
CA LYS A 10 -19.02 3.61 -19.65
C LYS A 10 -19.77 4.94 -19.75
N ARG A 11 -19.53 5.83 -18.79
CA ARG A 11 -20.11 7.19 -18.83
C ARG A 11 -19.64 7.90 -20.11
N PRO A 12 -20.51 8.66 -20.78
CA PRO A 12 -20.12 9.40 -21.96
C PRO A 12 -19.16 10.53 -21.59
N ILE A 13 -18.39 10.97 -22.58
CA ILE A 13 -17.45 12.08 -22.43
C ILE A 13 -18.20 13.40 -22.24
N THR A 14 -17.60 14.33 -21.50
CA THR A 14 -18.17 15.67 -21.35
C THR A 14 -18.01 16.48 -22.64
N SER A 15 -18.78 17.56 -22.78
CA SER A 15 -18.69 18.55 -23.87
C SER A 15 -17.25 18.99 -24.16
N TYR A 16 -16.49 19.37 -23.14
CA TYR A 16 -15.07 19.76 -23.29
C TYR A 16 -14.20 18.62 -23.85
N PHE A 17 -14.26 17.42 -23.27
CA PHE A 17 -13.49 16.28 -23.78
C PHE A 17 -13.90 15.86 -25.19
N ARG A 18 -15.15 16.09 -25.61
CA ARG A 18 -15.60 15.91 -26.98
C ARG A 18 -14.92 16.92 -27.92
N PHE A 19 -14.92 18.21 -27.56
CA PHE A 19 -14.16 19.24 -28.27
C PHE A 19 -12.67 18.89 -28.36
N VAL A 20 -12.04 18.48 -27.25
CA VAL A 20 -10.63 18.05 -27.24
C VAL A 20 -10.41 16.89 -28.21
N ARG A 21 -11.25 15.84 -28.18
CA ARG A 21 -11.11 14.67 -29.05
C ARG A 21 -11.16 15.05 -30.54
N GLU A 22 -12.08 15.94 -30.91
CA GLU A 22 -12.27 16.37 -32.30
C GLU A 22 -11.15 17.31 -32.78
N ASN A 23 -10.65 18.18 -31.91
CA ASN A 23 -9.68 19.21 -32.27
C ASN A 23 -8.22 18.80 -32.02
N HIS A 24 -7.97 17.71 -31.28
CA HIS A 24 -6.62 17.30 -30.88
C HIS A 24 -5.68 17.13 -32.09
N SER A 25 -6.14 16.52 -33.17
CA SER A 25 -5.34 16.30 -34.40
C SER A 25 -4.95 17.62 -35.04
N ALA A 26 -5.90 18.55 -35.21
CA ALA A 26 -5.66 19.87 -35.79
C ALA A 26 -4.70 20.70 -34.93
N PHE A 27 -4.86 20.65 -33.60
CA PHE A 27 -3.93 21.30 -32.68
C PHE A 27 -2.53 20.69 -32.77
N ARG A 28 -2.42 19.36 -32.90
CA ARG A 28 -1.12 18.68 -33.03
C ARG A 28 -0.42 19.04 -34.34
N GLN A 29 -1.15 19.10 -35.45
CA GLN A 29 -0.61 19.51 -36.75
C GLN A 29 -0.07 20.95 -36.72
N LYS A 30 -0.78 21.87 -36.04
CA LYS A 30 -0.34 23.26 -35.86
C LYS A 30 0.80 23.41 -34.85
N ASN A 31 1.03 22.40 -34.01
CA ASN A 31 2.03 22.43 -32.95
C ASN A 31 2.78 21.09 -32.88
N PRO A 32 3.52 20.71 -33.94
CA PRO A 32 4.13 19.39 -34.06
C PRO A 32 5.22 19.15 -33.01
N GLU A 33 5.87 20.21 -32.50
CA GLU A 33 6.89 20.12 -31.45
C GLU A 33 6.34 20.23 -30.02
N ALA A 34 5.07 20.61 -29.85
CA ALA A 34 4.52 20.82 -28.52
C ALA A 34 4.31 19.49 -27.78
N SER A 35 4.61 19.48 -26.48
CA SER A 35 4.22 18.36 -25.62
C SER A 35 2.70 18.23 -25.55
N ASN A 36 2.18 17.00 -25.42
CA ASN A 36 0.75 16.78 -25.21
C ASN A 36 0.19 17.59 -24.03
N ARG A 37 0.98 17.78 -22.96
CA ARG A 37 0.56 18.60 -21.82
C ARG A 37 0.25 20.04 -22.22
N ASP A 38 1.11 20.62 -23.05
CA ASP A 38 0.95 22.02 -23.49
C ASP A 38 -0.12 22.12 -24.59
N LEU A 39 -0.30 21.08 -25.39
CA LEU A 39 -1.42 20.98 -26.33
C LEU A 39 -2.78 21.01 -25.61
N ILE A 40 -2.93 20.20 -24.55
CA ILE A 40 -4.15 20.20 -23.73
C ILE A 40 -4.40 21.59 -23.12
N LYS A 41 -3.35 22.28 -22.63
CA LYS A 41 -3.49 23.66 -22.12
C LYS A 41 -3.99 24.63 -23.20
N LYS A 42 -3.41 24.58 -24.41
CA LYS A 42 -3.85 25.42 -25.54
C LYS A 42 -5.31 25.15 -25.91
N MET A 43 -5.74 23.89 -25.96
CA MET A 43 -7.14 23.53 -26.21
C MET A 43 -8.08 23.96 -25.07
N ALA A 44 -7.63 23.92 -23.81
CA ALA A 44 -8.41 24.42 -22.69
C ALA A 44 -8.68 25.93 -22.79
N LEU A 45 -7.68 26.70 -23.23
CA LEU A 45 -7.83 28.13 -23.50
C LEU A 45 -8.79 28.38 -24.67
N ALA A 46 -8.60 27.68 -25.79
CA ALA A 46 -9.48 27.77 -26.95
C ALA A 46 -10.93 27.41 -26.61
N TRP A 47 -11.14 26.40 -25.76
CA TRP A 47 -12.47 26.06 -25.25
C TRP A 47 -13.05 27.21 -24.41
N ARG A 48 -12.25 27.85 -23.55
CA ARG A 48 -12.74 28.98 -22.75
C ARG A 48 -13.21 30.15 -23.63
N GLU A 49 -12.46 30.45 -24.69
CA GLU A 49 -12.75 31.51 -25.67
C GLU A 49 -13.87 31.14 -26.66
N LEU A 50 -14.19 29.86 -26.81
CA LEU A 50 -15.22 29.40 -27.74
C LEU A 50 -16.60 30.04 -27.43
N PRO A 51 -17.31 30.58 -28.43
CA PRO A 51 -18.63 31.18 -28.23
C PRO A 51 -19.65 30.20 -27.63
N ALA A 52 -20.60 30.72 -26.85
CA ALA A 52 -21.64 29.92 -26.21
C ALA A 52 -22.45 29.09 -27.22
N SER A 53 -22.75 29.64 -28.40
CA SER A 53 -23.45 28.94 -29.49
C SER A 53 -22.71 27.70 -29.98
N ARG A 54 -21.37 27.78 -30.11
CA ARG A 54 -20.54 26.65 -30.51
C ARG A 54 -20.37 25.63 -29.38
N LYS A 55 -20.26 26.09 -28.13
CA LYS A 55 -20.26 25.22 -26.94
C LYS A 55 -21.57 24.46 -26.79
N GLN A 56 -22.70 25.07 -27.15
CA GLN A 56 -24.02 24.48 -27.02
C GLN A 56 -24.16 23.18 -27.82
N VAL A 57 -23.62 23.12 -29.03
CA VAL A 57 -23.58 21.89 -29.85
C VAL A 57 -22.94 20.73 -29.09
N TYR A 58 -21.85 20.99 -28.37
CA TYR A 58 -21.17 19.98 -27.56
C TYR A 58 -21.95 19.58 -26.30
N GLU A 59 -22.66 20.52 -25.67
CA GLU A 59 -23.52 20.22 -24.52
C GLU A 59 -24.75 19.41 -24.93
N GLU A 60 -25.37 19.71 -26.07
CA GLU A 60 -26.47 18.93 -26.63
C GLU A 60 -26.03 17.51 -26.97
N ALA A 61 -24.89 17.35 -27.67
CA ALA A 61 -24.32 16.03 -27.95
C ALA A 61 -24.07 15.22 -26.67
N LYS A 62 -23.54 15.86 -25.61
CA LYS A 62 -23.34 15.24 -24.30
C LYS A 62 -24.67 14.84 -23.66
N LYS A 63 -25.73 15.65 -23.75
CA LYS A 63 -27.06 15.32 -23.22
C LYS A 63 -27.62 14.07 -23.92
N THR A 64 -27.58 14.03 -25.24
CA THR A 64 -28.03 12.88 -26.02
C THR A 64 -27.23 11.61 -25.69
N ASP A 65 -25.91 11.71 -25.58
CA ASP A 65 -25.08 10.55 -25.19
C ASP A 65 -25.38 10.10 -23.75
N TRP A 66 -25.75 11.02 -22.87
CA TRP A 66 -26.13 10.70 -21.50
C TRP A 66 -27.45 9.96 -21.40
N GLU A 67 -28.43 10.30 -22.26
CA GLU A 67 -29.69 9.56 -22.38
C GLU A 67 -29.46 8.15 -22.88
N LYS A 68 -28.71 7.98 -23.98
CA LYS A 68 -28.30 6.66 -24.48
C LYS A 68 -27.57 5.84 -23.43
N TYR A 69 -26.68 6.48 -22.67
CA TYR A 69 -25.96 5.84 -21.57
C TYR A 69 -26.89 5.34 -20.46
N LYS A 70 -27.91 6.12 -20.10
CA LYS A 70 -28.90 5.71 -19.08
C LYS A 70 -29.66 4.48 -19.54
N GLU A 71 -30.13 4.46 -20.79
CA GLU A 71 -30.85 3.33 -21.37
C GLU A 71 -29.97 2.07 -21.39
N GLN A 72 -28.75 2.18 -21.91
CA GLN A 72 -27.79 1.08 -21.94
C GLN A 72 -27.47 0.56 -20.53
N LEU A 73 -27.29 1.46 -19.56
CA LEU A 73 -27.02 1.08 -18.17
C LEU A 73 -28.24 0.41 -17.51
N ALA A 74 -29.45 0.85 -17.82
CA ALA A 74 -30.68 0.24 -17.33
C ALA A 74 -30.84 -1.17 -17.91
N ALA A 75 -30.65 -1.35 -19.21
CA ALA A 75 -30.67 -2.65 -19.87
C ALA A 75 -29.59 -3.60 -19.29
N TYR A 76 -28.36 -3.10 -19.11
CA TYR A 76 -27.27 -3.86 -18.49
C TYR A 76 -27.61 -4.31 -17.06
N LYS A 77 -28.21 -3.42 -16.26
CA LYS A 77 -28.63 -3.75 -14.89
C LYS A 77 -29.76 -4.78 -14.86
N ALA A 78 -30.71 -4.71 -15.80
CA ALA A 78 -31.81 -5.66 -15.89
C ALA A 78 -31.35 -7.08 -16.27
N GLN A 79 -30.25 -7.19 -17.03
CA GLN A 79 -29.65 -8.48 -17.42
C GLN A 79 -28.84 -9.15 -16.29
N LEU A 80 -28.51 -8.42 -15.21
CA LEU A 80 -27.64 -8.91 -14.15
C LEU A 80 -28.41 -9.75 -13.13
N THR A 81 -27.87 -10.92 -12.80
CA THR A 81 -28.33 -11.68 -11.62
C THR A 81 -27.90 -10.99 -10.32
N PRO A 82 -28.62 -11.20 -9.20
CA PRO A 82 -28.24 -10.63 -7.90
C PRO A 82 -26.81 -10.98 -7.48
N ALA A 83 -26.37 -12.21 -7.75
CA ALA A 83 -25.00 -12.66 -7.46
C ALA A 83 -23.94 -11.92 -8.28
N GLN A 84 -24.18 -11.71 -9.59
CA GLN A 84 -23.28 -10.93 -10.45
C GLN A 84 -23.25 -9.47 -10.04
N ALA A 85 -24.39 -8.87 -9.69
CA ALA A 85 -24.46 -7.50 -9.20
C ALA A 85 -23.66 -7.31 -7.89
N ALA A 86 -23.75 -8.27 -6.97
CA ALA A 86 -22.96 -8.28 -5.74
C ALA A 86 -21.45 -8.41 -6.03
N ALA A 87 -21.07 -9.31 -6.95
CA ALA A 87 -19.67 -9.49 -7.36
C ALA A 87 -19.07 -8.20 -7.97
N LEU A 88 -19.80 -7.51 -8.85
CA LEU A 88 -19.38 -6.24 -9.43
C LEU A 88 -19.24 -5.13 -8.38
N LYS A 89 -20.14 -5.09 -7.39
CA LYS A 89 -20.04 -4.13 -6.27
C LYS A 89 -18.79 -4.38 -5.42
N GLU A 90 -18.49 -5.64 -5.14
CA GLU A 90 -17.29 -6.06 -4.41
C GLU A 90 -16.00 -5.78 -5.19
N GLU A 91 -15.97 -6.04 -6.49
CA GLU A 91 -14.86 -5.67 -7.37
C GLU A 91 -14.63 -4.16 -7.34
N GLY A 92 -15.68 -3.36 -7.49
CA GLY A 92 -15.62 -1.90 -7.41
C GLY A 92 -15.07 -1.40 -6.06
N ARG A 93 -15.46 -2.04 -4.96
CA ARG A 93 -14.92 -1.77 -3.62
C ARG A 93 -13.42 -2.07 -3.56
N LYS A 94 -12.99 -3.25 -4.02
CA LYS A 94 -11.57 -3.65 -4.05
C LYS A 94 -10.73 -2.69 -4.91
N GLN A 95 -11.23 -2.28 -6.06
CA GLN A 95 -10.55 -1.32 -6.94
C GLN A 95 -10.42 0.06 -6.26
N ARG A 96 -11.46 0.53 -5.55
CA ARG A 96 -11.41 1.79 -4.80
C ARG A 96 -10.39 1.73 -3.66
N GLU A 97 -10.37 0.65 -2.89
CA GLU A 97 -9.39 0.46 -1.80
C GLU A 97 -7.97 0.34 -2.34
N LYS A 98 -7.75 -0.37 -3.45
CA LYS A 98 -6.47 -0.40 -4.16
C LYS A 98 -6.02 1.01 -4.57
N ARG A 99 -6.91 1.83 -5.14
CA ARG A 99 -6.61 3.23 -5.50
C ARG A 99 -6.26 4.08 -4.29
N LYS A 100 -6.98 3.93 -3.17
CA LYS A 100 -6.66 4.63 -1.91
C LYS A 100 -5.29 4.23 -1.38
N LEU A 101 -4.99 2.92 -1.34
CA LEU A 101 -3.70 2.41 -0.90
C LEU A 101 -2.55 2.94 -1.77
N LEU A 102 -2.72 2.99 -3.09
CA LEU A 102 -1.74 3.54 -4.01
C LEU A 102 -1.52 5.05 -3.80
N ARG A 103 -2.60 5.82 -3.56
CA ARG A 103 -2.50 7.25 -3.23
C ARG A 103 -1.74 7.47 -1.93
N ALA A 104 -2.11 6.76 -0.87
CA ALA A 104 -1.43 6.83 0.42
C ALA A 104 0.05 6.42 0.29
N LYS A 105 0.36 5.37 -0.46
CA LYS A 105 1.75 4.97 -0.73
C LYS A 105 2.53 6.07 -1.45
N LYS A 106 1.94 6.69 -2.49
CA LYS A 106 2.57 7.79 -3.22
C LYS A 106 2.81 9.00 -2.33
N GLU A 107 1.85 9.35 -1.49
CA GLU A 107 2.00 10.42 -0.49
C GLU A 107 3.18 10.14 0.45
N LEU A 108 3.26 8.93 1.01
CA LEU A 108 4.39 8.53 1.86
C LEU A 108 5.74 8.61 1.12
N THR A 109 5.77 8.28 -0.17
CA THR A 109 6.97 8.42 -1.01
C THR A 109 7.34 9.90 -1.22
N VAL A 110 6.36 10.77 -1.47
CA VAL A 110 6.59 12.22 -1.62
C VAL A 110 7.08 12.84 -0.30
N LEU A 111 6.56 12.37 0.84
CA LEU A 111 7.02 12.77 2.18
C LEU A 111 8.38 12.17 2.56
N GLY A 112 9.03 11.42 1.67
CA GLY A 112 10.36 10.86 1.91
C GLY A 112 10.38 9.81 3.02
N LYS A 113 9.29 9.06 3.23
CA LYS A 113 9.25 8.04 4.28
C LYS A 113 10.38 7.02 4.11
N PRO A 114 11.20 6.77 5.15
CA PRO A 114 12.29 5.80 5.11
C PRO A 114 11.88 4.42 4.61
N LYS A 115 12.70 3.84 3.74
CA LYS A 115 12.51 2.46 3.28
C LYS A 115 12.77 1.49 4.44
N ARG A 116 11.94 0.44 4.54
CA ARG A 116 12.06 -0.60 5.58
C ARG A 116 13.44 -1.24 5.60
N CYS A 117 13.80 -1.78 6.76
CA CYS A 117 15.03 -2.53 6.92
C CYS A 117 15.13 -3.70 5.93
N ARG A 118 16.29 -3.85 5.30
CA ARG A 118 16.60 -4.97 4.39
C ARG A 118 16.98 -6.20 5.20
N SER A 119 16.49 -7.36 4.77
CA SER A 119 16.96 -8.65 5.28
C SER A 119 18.32 -9.00 4.69
N GLY A 120 19.11 -9.84 5.36
CA GLY A 120 20.38 -10.34 4.83
C GLY A 120 20.22 -11.00 3.46
N PHE A 121 19.12 -11.72 3.24
CA PHE A 121 18.80 -12.25 1.91
C PHE A 121 18.50 -11.15 0.88
N ASN A 122 17.86 -10.05 1.26
CA ASN A 122 17.62 -8.95 0.32
C ASN A 122 18.92 -8.25 -0.08
N ILE A 123 19.87 -8.15 0.84
CA ILE A 123 21.20 -7.60 0.59
C ILE A 123 21.97 -8.53 -0.36
N PHE A 124 22.01 -9.83 -0.04
CA PHE A 124 22.58 -10.86 -0.92
C PHE A 124 21.97 -10.81 -2.33
N VAL A 125 20.64 -10.76 -2.45
CA VAL A 125 19.97 -10.64 -3.76
C VAL A 125 20.37 -9.35 -4.46
N SER A 126 20.43 -8.21 -3.77
CA SER A 126 20.83 -6.95 -4.42
C SER A 126 22.26 -6.95 -4.95
N GLU A 127 23.16 -7.72 -4.35
CA GLU A 127 24.55 -7.85 -4.80
C GLU A 127 24.72 -8.87 -5.93
N ASN A 128 23.93 -9.94 -5.92
CA ASN A 128 24.10 -11.08 -6.83
C ASN A 128 23.09 -11.09 -8.00
N PHE A 129 22.13 -10.16 -8.02
CA PHE A 129 21.13 -10.08 -9.08
C PHE A 129 21.64 -9.24 -10.26
N HIS A 130 22.08 -9.90 -11.33
CA HIS A 130 22.46 -9.27 -12.60
C HIS A 130 21.42 -9.50 -13.70
N GLU A 131 21.16 -8.46 -14.50
CA GLU A 131 20.15 -8.48 -15.56
C GLU A 131 20.70 -9.12 -16.85
N SER A 132 20.69 -10.45 -16.93
CA SER A 132 20.82 -11.20 -18.19
C SER A 132 19.48 -11.37 -18.92
N GLU A 133 19.50 -11.39 -20.26
CA GLU A 133 18.30 -11.54 -21.11
C GLU A 133 17.70 -12.96 -21.10
N SER A 134 18.45 -13.97 -20.63
CA SER A 134 18.12 -15.38 -20.81
C SER A 134 17.19 -16.00 -19.76
N ILE A 135 17.09 -15.40 -18.56
CA ILE A 135 16.29 -15.95 -17.45
C ILE A 135 15.34 -14.88 -16.93
N SER A 136 14.06 -15.22 -16.80
CA SER A 136 13.06 -14.35 -16.17
C SER A 136 13.53 -13.91 -14.76
N PRO A 137 13.32 -12.65 -14.35
CA PRO A 137 13.64 -12.16 -13.01
C PRO A 137 13.11 -13.05 -11.87
N VAL A 138 11.94 -13.65 -12.05
CA VAL A 138 11.33 -14.57 -11.08
C VAL A 138 12.12 -15.89 -10.99
N GLY A 139 12.58 -16.41 -12.13
CA GLY A 139 13.41 -17.61 -12.20
C GLY A 139 14.77 -17.38 -11.53
N LYS A 140 15.40 -16.23 -11.77
CA LYS A 140 16.65 -15.85 -11.10
C LYS A 140 16.50 -15.73 -9.60
N LEU A 141 15.43 -15.11 -9.12
CA LEU A 141 15.17 -14.99 -7.70
C LEU A 141 15.05 -16.37 -7.02
N LYS A 142 14.44 -17.34 -7.72
CA LYS A 142 14.38 -18.73 -7.24
C LYS A 142 15.77 -19.36 -7.17
N GLN A 143 16.60 -19.19 -8.20
CA GLN A 143 17.99 -19.68 -8.19
C GLN A 143 18.81 -19.05 -7.05
N LEU A 144 18.74 -17.73 -6.85
CA LEU A 144 19.42 -17.05 -5.77
C LEU A 144 18.92 -17.49 -4.40
N TYR A 145 17.63 -17.80 -4.26
CA TYR A 145 17.10 -18.39 -3.04
C TYR A 145 17.70 -19.77 -2.76
N ASP A 146 17.80 -20.63 -3.78
CA ASP A 146 18.40 -21.97 -3.63
C ASP A 146 19.90 -21.87 -3.28
N VAL A 147 20.63 -20.93 -3.89
CA VAL A 147 22.02 -20.63 -3.55
C VAL A 147 22.11 -20.16 -2.09
N TRP A 148 21.27 -19.20 -1.69
CA TRP A 148 21.23 -18.70 -0.32
C TRP A 148 20.97 -19.82 0.69
N GLN A 149 20.06 -20.77 0.41
CA GLN A 149 19.83 -21.90 1.31
C GLN A 149 21.08 -22.76 1.50
N LYS A 150 21.84 -23.00 0.43
CA LYS A 150 23.07 -23.82 0.43
C LYS A 150 24.29 -23.11 1.04
N LEU A 151 24.30 -21.79 1.15
CA LEU A 151 25.40 -21.05 1.78
C LEU A 151 25.58 -21.46 3.24
N SER A 152 26.85 -21.60 3.65
CA SER A 152 27.21 -21.92 5.03
C SER A 152 26.86 -20.77 5.99
N PRO A 153 26.73 -21.03 7.30
CA PRO A 153 26.49 -19.98 8.28
C PRO A 153 27.54 -18.88 8.26
N SER A 154 28.81 -19.21 8.01
CA SER A 154 29.92 -18.25 7.92
C SER A 154 29.80 -17.35 6.69
N GLN A 155 29.41 -17.89 5.54
CA GLN A 155 29.16 -17.11 4.32
C GLN A 155 27.94 -16.19 4.46
N LYS A 156 26.95 -16.57 5.28
CA LYS A 156 25.78 -15.75 5.58
C LYS A 156 26.06 -14.63 6.58
N GLN A 157 27.06 -14.77 7.46
CA GLN A 157 27.31 -13.81 8.55
C GLN A 157 27.46 -12.36 8.07
N PRO A 158 28.24 -12.04 7.02
CA PRO A 158 28.39 -10.65 6.57
C PRO A 158 27.05 -10.01 6.20
N TYR A 159 26.19 -10.75 5.48
CA TYR A 159 24.86 -10.27 5.10
C TYR A 159 23.93 -10.10 6.30
N LEU A 160 24.04 -10.95 7.31
CA LEU A 160 23.28 -10.84 8.56
C LEU A 160 23.72 -9.61 9.36
N GLN A 161 25.02 -9.34 9.44
CA GLN A 161 25.57 -8.15 10.08
C GLN A 161 25.08 -6.88 9.36
N LEU A 162 25.19 -6.82 8.03
CA LEU A 162 24.67 -5.70 7.24
C LEU A 162 23.16 -5.49 7.43
N ALA A 163 22.40 -6.57 7.65
CA ALA A 163 20.98 -6.46 7.97
C ALA A 163 20.72 -5.87 9.36
N GLU A 164 21.55 -6.18 10.36
CA GLU A 164 21.48 -5.54 11.68
C GLU A 164 21.82 -4.05 11.58
N ASP A 165 22.85 -3.69 10.81
CA ASP A 165 23.22 -2.29 10.58
C ASP A 165 22.08 -1.53 9.86
N ASP A 166 21.42 -2.15 8.88
CA ASP A 166 20.28 -1.56 8.18
C ASP A 166 19.06 -1.36 9.10
N LYS A 167 18.91 -2.18 10.16
CA LYS A 167 17.91 -1.91 11.22
C LYS A 167 18.28 -0.66 12.02
N VAL A 168 19.55 -0.43 12.31
CA VAL A 168 20.01 0.79 13.01
C VAL A 168 19.76 2.02 12.13
N ARG A 169 20.16 1.97 10.86
CA ARG A 169 19.85 2.99 9.85
C ARG A 169 18.36 3.32 9.83
N TYR A 170 17.50 2.30 9.64
CA TYR A 170 16.06 2.49 9.58
C TYR A 170 15.49 3.12 10.85
N LYS A 171 15.94 2.69 12.04
CA LYS A 171 15.51 3.30 13.31
C LYS A 171 15.86 4.78 13.40
N ASN A 172 17.08 5.16 13.00
CA ASN A 172 17.53 6.54 13.04
C ASN A 172 16.78 7.40 12.03
N GLU A 173 16.67 6.95 10.77
CA GLU A 173 15.90 7.64 9.74
C GLU A 173 14.42 7.80 10.13
N MET A 174 13.81 6.76 10.71
CA MET A 174 12.41 6.82 11.15
C MET A 174 12.21 7.83 12.27
N LYS A 175 13.11 7.91 13.25
CA LYS A 175 13.03 8.93 14.31
C LYS A 175 13.06 10.35 13.72
N SER A 176 14.02 10.62 12.84
CA SER A 176 14.13 11.93 12.19
C SER A 176 12.91 12.24 11.31
N TRP A 177 12.40 11.24 10.58
CA TRP A 177 11.22 11.40 9.74
C TRP A 177 9.95 11.64 10.58
N GLU A 178 9.76 10.92 11.68
CA GLU A 178 8.63 11.12 12.58
C GLU A 178 8.66 12.51 13.23
N SER A 179 9.84 12.98 13.67
CA SER A 179 10.01 14.36 14.16
C SER A 179 9.57 15.39 13.11
N ARG A 180 10.02 15.22 11.86
CA ARG A 180 9.60 16.08 10.75
C ARG A 180 8.09 16.02 10.50
N MET A 181 7.46 14.86 10.64
CA MET A 181 5.99 14.74 10.46
C MET A 181 5.24 15.46 11.58
N LEU A 182 5.74 15.43 12.82
CA LEU A 182 5.18 16.20 13.93
C LEU A 182 5.29 17.70 13.68
N GLU A 183 6.45 18.20 13.23
CA GLU A 183 6.65 19.61 12.87
C GLU A 183 5.69 20.08 11.76
N LEU A 184 5.36 19.19 10.81
CA LEU A 184 4.41 19.45 9.74
C LEU A 184 2.94 19.26 10.16
N GLY A 185 2.65 18.96 11.43
CA GLY A 185 1.29 18.70 11.95
C GLY A 185 0.65 17.41 11.43
N ARG A 186 1.43 16.48 10.88
CA ARG A 186 1.00 15.19 10.31
C ARG A 186 1.16 14.05 11.31
N GLU A 187 0.57 14.23 12.49
CA GLU A 187 0.60 13.23 13.57
C GLU A 187 -0.07 11.91 13.18
N ASP A 188 -0.99 11.94 12.19
CA ASP A 188 -1.65 10.78 11.61
C ASP A 188 -0.67 9.75 11.03
N LEU A 189 0.54 10.18 10.67
CA LEU A 189 1.55 9.36 10.01
C LEU A 189 2.64 8.81 10.94
N VAL A 190 2.70 9.32 12.18
CA VAL A 190 3.65 8.88 13.19
C VAL A 190 3.13 7.61 13.85
N HIS A 191 4.02 6.65 14.15
CA HIS A 191 3.60 5.44 14.84
C HIS A 191 3.14 5.78 16.27
N THR A 192 1.85 6.01 16.46
CA THR A 192 1.25 5.80 17.77
C THR A 192 1.29 4.31 18.03
N ARG A 193 2.18 3.89 18.94
CA ARG A 193 2.25 2.52 19.47
C ARG A 193 0.97 2.21 20.25
N LYS A 194 -0.19 2.15 19.60
CA LYS A 194 -1.31 1.37 20.11
C LYS A 194 -0.87 -0.08 19.99
N GLN A 195 -0.36 -0.60 21.11
CA GLN A 195 -0.05 -2.02 21.22
C GLN A 195 -1.25 -2.81 20.73
N ARG A 196 -1.04 -3.67 19.73
CA ARG A 196 -2.03 -4.70 19.40
C ARG A 196 -2.21 -5.53 20.68
N PRO A 197 -3.44 -5.77 21.17
CA PRO A 197 -3.64 -6.66 22.30
C PRO A 197 -3.06 -8.02 21.89
N GLY A 198 -2.01 -8.44 22.61
CA GLY A 198 -1.35 -9.71 22.37
C GLY A 198 -2.41 -10.81 22.40
N LYS A 199 -2.51 -11.56 21.30
CA LYS A 199 -3.30 -12.78 21.25
C LYS A 199 -2.73 -13.71 22.31
N LYS A 200 -3.36 -13.79 23.48
CA LYS A 200 -3.02 -14.78 24.51
C LYS A 200 -3.18 -16.14 23.86
N THR A 201 -2.08 -16.79 23.50
CA THR A 201 -2.07 -18.20 23.18
C THR A 201 -2.51 -18.93 24.43
N ALA A 202 -3.68 -19.57 24.38
CA ALA A 202 -4.19 -20.42 25.43
C ALA A 202 -3.13 -21.47 25.75
N GLY A 203 -2.61 -21.42 26.98
CA GLY A 203 -1.62 -22.36 27.47
C GLY A 203 -2.19 -23.78 27.48
N THR A 204 -1.46 -24.70 26.88
CA THR A 204 -1.67 -26.13 26.99
C THR A 204 -1.56 -26.53 28.46
N ALA A 205 -2.70 -26.85 29.08
CA ALA A 205 -2.75 -27.40 30.42
C ALA A 205 -2.20 -28.83 30.41
N LYS A 206 -0.94 -29.01 30.81
CA LYS A 206 -0.42 -30.33 31.23
C LYS A 206 -1.04 -30.67 32.59
N LYS A 207 -1.93 -31.67 32.61
CA LYS A 207 -2.30 -32.38 33.84
C LYS A 207 -1.07 -33.15 34.34
N ALA A 208 -0.60 -32.84 35.54
CA ALA A 208 0.28 -33.71 36.31
C ALA A 208 -0.54 -34.28 37.47
N GLY A 209 -0.82 -35.59 37.39
CA GLY A 209 -1.43 -36.37 38.46
C GLY A 209 -0.40 -36.70 39.53
N THR A 210 -0.83 -36.53 40.77
CA THR A 210 -0.16 -36.82 42.04
C THR A 210 0.08 -38.31 42.28
N ALA A 211 1.26 -38.66 42.80
CA ALA A 211 1.46 -39.84 43.65
C ALA A 211 2.52 -39.58 44.74
N LYS A 212 2.10 -39.76 46.00
CA LYS A 212 2.85 -39.67 47.27
C LYS A 212 3.98 -40.70 47.38
N LYS A 213 5.07 -40.36 48.08
CA LYS A 213 5.57 -41.08 49.26
C LYS A 213 6.57 -40.25 50.08
N ALA A 214 6.63 -40.55 51.38
CA ALA A 214 7.08 -39.71 52.48
C ALA A 214 8.41 -40.18 53.13
N GLY A 215 8.96 -39.31 54.01
CA GLY A 215 10.05 -39.56 54.98
C GLY A 215 11.38 -38.92 54.55
N THR A 216 12.15 -38.17 55.35
CA THR A 216 12.18 -37.96 56.81
C THR A 216 13.11 -36.77 57.14
N ALA A 217 12.71 -35.96 58.11
CA ALA A 217 13.47 -35.20 59.13
C ALA A 217 14.78 -34.40 58.85
N LYS A 218 14.74 -33.14 59.35
CA LYS A 218 15.68 -32.47 60.30
C LYS A 218 16.56 -31.31 59.78
N GLY A 219 16.50 -30.18 60.51
CA GLY A 219 17.49 -29.08 60.55
C GLY A 219 17.02 -27.78 59.88
N SER A 220 16.40 -26.83 60.59
CA SER A 220 17.04 -25.74 61.34
C SER A 220 17.79 -24.72 60.46
N SER A 221 17.26 -23.50 60.33
CA SER A 221 17.84 -22.29 60.95
C SER A 221 17.36 -20.99 60.26
N GLN A 222 16.74 -20.14 61.09
CA GLN A 222 16.80 -18.66 61.15
C GLN A 222 16.84 -17.84 59.84
N ASP A 223 15.78 -17.09 59.59
CA ASP A 223 15.71 -15.63 59.85
C ASP A 223 16.68 -14.81 59.00
N ASN A 224 16.13 -14.08 58.03
CA ASN A 224 16.33 -12.64 58.04
C ASN A 224 15.22 -11.90 57.28
N LYS A 225 14.54 -11.06 58.05
CA LYS A 225 13.48 -10.14 57.68
C LYS A 225 14.13 -8.77 57.50
N ALA A 226 14.05 -8.18 56.31
CA ALA A 226 14.19 -6.74 56.16
C ALA A 226 13.33 -6.25 54.99
N LYS A 227 12.08 -5.92 55.33
CA LYS A 227 11.27 -4.96 54.59
C LYS A 227 11.81 -3.57 54.92
N LEU A 228 11.96 -2.70 53.92
CA LEU A 228 11.77 -1.27 54.09
C LEU A 228 11.04 -0.71 52.86
N LYS A 229 9.73 -0.52 53.04
CA LYS A 229 8.88 0.43 52.32
C LYS A 229 9.24 1.82 52.86
N LEU A 230 9.53 2.81 52.01
CA LEU A 230 8.62 3.73 51.31
C LEU A 230 8.04 4.85 52.21
N LYS A 231 8.15 6.07 51.65
CA LYS A 231 7.40 7.34 51.89
C LYS A 231 8.10 8.39 52.77
N LYS A 232 8.42 9.57 52.20
CA LYS A 232 7.57 10.80 51.99
C LYS A 232 7.44 11.53 53.35
N SER A 233 7.60 12.85 53.52
CA SER A 233 7.36 14.05 52.70
C SER A 233 7.89 15.29 53.49
N GLU A 234 8.01 16.45 52.82
CA GLU A 234 7.82 17.84 53.33
C GLU A 234 8.69 18.27 54.55
N GLU A 235 9.48 19.34 54.55
CA GLU A 235 9.44 20.69 53.97
C GLU A 235 10.79 21.10 53.33
#